data_AF-A0A523TE12-F1
#
_entry.id   AF-A0A523TE12-F1
#
_cell.length_a   1.000
_cell.length_b   1.000
_cell.length_c   1.000
_cell.angle_alpha   90.00
_cell.angle_beta   90.00
_cell.angle_gamma   90.00
#
_symmetry.space_group_name_H-M   'P 1'
#
loop_
_entity.id
_entity.type
_entity.pdbx_description
1 polymer ?
#
loop_
_entity_poly.entity_id
_entity_poly.type
_entity_poly.pdbx_seq_one_letter_code
_entity_poly.pdbx_strand_id
1 'polypeptide(L)'
;MTNYWFIIHDLWSYQKHPDKIGHSIRKAKRDKIFRRIKSEDRIIYYAKNRKVVGIFKVVSVMYLSKKGLWDGKAGQHYVYDIEPIHVSPMGFPIEIYPKKHGLLSLHGRTAIKLTRRQYKNIKSEILGIDDPKSESGVVSLFSKVHRELGFPILKVIRNRFPDCIAINEEGKEVRIEFEEPSGKFDHDPKGCDLIVCWEDNLGALAPVKVLELREFIYGH
;
A
#
# COMPACT_ATOMS: atom_id res chain seq x y z
N MET A 1 -7.71 14.34 -3.79
CA MET A 1 -7.54 14.12 -2.35
C MET A 1 -7.92 12.69 -2.02
N THR A 2 -6.91 11.92 -1.66
CA THR A 2 -6.96 10.50 -1.36
C THR A 2 -7.75 10.23 -0.08
N ASN A 3 -8.65 9.25 -0.11
CA ASN A 3 -9.31 8.75 1.10
C ASN A 3 -8.65 7.46 1.58
N TYR A 4 -8.85 7.19 2.87
CA TYR A 4 -8.33 6.01 3.53
C TYR A 4 -9.50 5.14 4.01
N TRP A 5 -9.44 3.84 3.78
CA TRP A 5 -10.51 2.92 4.14
C TRP A 5 -10.00 1.72 4.91
N PHE A 6 -10.80 1.27 5.86
CA PHE A 6 -10.63 -0.01 6.53
C PHE A 6 -11.64 -0.98 5.94
N ILE A 7 -11.16 -1.95 5.16
CA ILE A 7 -11.99 -2.91 4.43
C ILE A 7 -12.04 -4.22 5.19
N ILE A 8 -13.26 -4.70 5.44
CA ILE A 8 -13.51 -5.87 6.27
C ILE A 8 -14.01 -7.01 5.39
N HIS A 9 -13.15 -8.00 5.20
CA HIS A 9 -13.45 -9.22 4.45
C HIS A 9 -13.06 -10.47 5.24
N ASP A 10 -13.47 -11.65 4.77
CA ASP A 10 -12.93 -12.91 5.27
C ASP A 10 -11.64 -13.26 4.52
N LEU A 11 -10.76 -14.02 5.16
CA LEU A 11 -9.47 -14.42 4.56
C LEU A 11 -9.67 -15.22 3.26
N TRP A 12 -10.75 -16.01 3.19
CA TRP A 12 -11.11 -16.76 1.98
C TRP A 12 -11.36 -15.85 0.77
N SER A 13 -12.05 -14.73 0.97
CA SER A 13 -12.27 -13.74 -0.09
C SER A 13 -10.98 -13.17 -0.64
N TYR A 14 -9.99 -12.92 0.22
CA TYR A 14 -8.66 -12.48 -0.19
C TYR A 14 -7.90 -13.58 -0.93
N GLN A 15 -7.85 -14.80 -0.38
CA GLN A 15 -7.13 -15.91 -0.99
C GLN A 15 -7.61 -16.21 -2.41
N LYS A 16 -8.92 -16.07 -2.66
CA LYS A 16 -9.48 -16.29 -4.00
C LYS A 16 -9.18 -15.14 -4.97
N HIS A 17 -9.26 -13.90 -4.49
CA HIS A 17 -9.04 -12.69 -5.29
C HIS A 17 -8.21 -11.68 -4.49
N PRO A 18 -6.87 -11.83 -4.48
CA PRO A 18 -5.98 -10.98 -3.69
C PRO A 18 -5.89 -9.54 -4.26
N ASP A 19 -6.35 -9.38 -5.48
CA ASP A 19 -6.38 -8.17 -6.29
C ASP A 19 -7.77 -7.49 -6.28
N LYS A 20 -8.72 -7.95 -5.45
CA LYS A 20 -10.10 -7.41 -5.45
C LYS A 20 -10.69 -7.24 -4.06
N ILE A 21 -11.50 -6.19 -3.91
CA ILE A 21 -12.44 -6.01 -2.79
C ILE A 21 -13.88 -6.01 -3.31
N GLY A 22 -14.81 -6.54 -2.53
CA GLY A 22 -16.17 -6.74 -3.04
C GLY A 22 -17.27 -6.66 -2.00
N HIS A 23 -18.40 -6.06 -2.37
CA HIS A 23 -19.59 -5.98 -1.53
C HIS A 23 -20.82 -6.48 -2.27
N SER A 24 -21.49 -7.51 -1.74
CA SER A 24 -22.66 -8.11 -2.39
C SER A 24 -23.76 -7.05 -2.57
N ILE A 25 -24.37 -6.99 -3.75
CA ILE A 25 -25.41 -5.98 -4.06
C ILE A 25 -26.56 -6.05 -3.05
N ARG A 26 -26.95 -7.26 -2.65
CA ARG A 26 -28.03 -7.49 -1.67
C ARG A 26 -27.77 -6.78 -0.33
N LYS A 27 -26.50 -6.76 0.13
CA LYS A 27 -26.09 -6.08 1.37
C LYS A 27 -25.79 -4.58 1.13
N ALA A 28 -25.26 -4.23 -0.04
CA ALA A 28 -24.90 -2.86 -0.42
C ALA A 28 -26.10 -1.89 -0.48
N LYS A 29 -27.33 -2.41 -0.63
CA LYS A 29 -28.54 -1.58 -0.49
C LYS A 29 -28.66 -0.92 0.89
N ARG A 30 -28.04 -1.50 1.92
CA ARG A 30 -28.08 -1.02 3.32
C ARG A 30 -26.81 -0.26 3.74
N ASP A 31 -25.68 -0.52 3.08
CA ASP A 31 -24.39 0.16 3.35
C ASP A 31 -23.88 0.85 2.08
N LYS A 32 -24.10 2.17 2.02
CA LYS A 32 -23.65 3.01 0.89
C LYS A 32 -22.17 3.39 0.99
N ILE A 33 -21.49 3.11 2.12
CA ILE A 33 -20.12 3.57 2.37
C ILE A 33 -19.15 2.96 1.36
N PHE A 34 -19.27 1.65 1.10
CA PHE A 34 -18.40 0.93 0.16
C PHE A 34 -18.41 1.55 -1.24
N ARG A 35 -19.55 2.08 -1.68
CA ARG A 35 -19.72 2.71 -3.01
C ARG A 35 -19.06 4.09 -3.13
N ARG A 36 -18.55 4.65 -2.03
CA ARG A 36 -17.87 5.96 -1.99
C ARG A 36 -16.37 5.86 -2.23
N ILE A 37 -15.83 4.64 -2.27
CA ILE A 37 -14.43 4.37 -2.61
C ILE A 37 -14.20 4.79 -4.07
N LYS A 38 -13.04 5.40 -4.32
CA LYS A 38 -12.59 5.87 -5.63
C LYS A 38 -11.22 5.27 -5.98
N SER A 39 -10.86 5.32 -7.26
CA SER A 39 -9.48 5.10 -7.68
C SER A 39 -8.54 6.01 -6.90
N GLU A 40 -7.32 5.53 -6.66
CA GLU A 40 -6.28 6.15 -5.83
C GLU A 40 -6.54 6.16 -4.33
N ASP A 41 -7.73 5.79 -3.84
CA ASP A 41 -7.94 5.62 -2.41
C ASP A 41 -7.03 4.50 -1.85
N ARG A 42 -6.61 4.66 -0.60
CA ARG A 42 -5.78 3.69 0.12
C ARG A 42 -6.62 2.85 1.05
N ILE A 43 -6.33 1.56 1.15
CA ILE A 43 -7.08 0.64 2.00
C ILE A 43 -6.17 -0.15 2.93
N ILE A 44 -6.65 -0.37 4.16
CA ILE A 44 -6.18 -1.42 5.05
C ILE A 44 -7.13 -2.61 4.86
N TYR A 45 -6.61 -3.73 4.38
CA TYR A 45 -7.38 -4.95 4.23
C TYR A 45 -7.33 -5.74 5.54
N TYR A 46 -8.46 -5.76 6.24
CA TYR A 46 -8.63 -6.50 7.48
C TYR A 46 -9.46 -7.76 7.22
N ALA A 47 -8.78 -8.90 7.32
CA ALA A 47 -9.43 -10.20 7.43
C ALA A 47 -10.05 -10.34 8.82
N LYS A 48 -11.31 -10.80 8.88
CA LYS A 48 -11.98 -11.13 10.14
C LYS A 48 -11.08 -12.04 11.01
N ASN A 49 -11.25 -11.91 12.33
CA ASN A 49 -10.40 -12.53 13.36
C ASN A 49 -9.04 -11.83 13.55
N ARG A 50 -9.05 -10.49 13.60
CA ARG A 50 -7.91 -9.64 14.01
C ARG A 50 -6.70 -9.61 13.07
N LYS A 51 -6.87 -10.07 11.83
CA LYS A 51 -5.75 -10.27 10.89
C LYS A 51 -5.74 -9.17 9.83
N VAL A 52 -4.65 -8.41 9.74
CA VAL A 52 -4.39 -7.57 8.57
C VAL A 52 -3.68 -8.39 7.52
N VAL A 53 -4.17 -8.27 6.29
CA VAL A 53 -3.56 -8.87 5.12
C VAL A 53 -2.50 -7.95 4.52
N GLY A 54 -2.82 -6.66 4.41
CA GLY A 54 -1.93 -5.69 3.82
C GLY A 54 -2.54 -4.31 3.66
N ILE A 55 -1.76 -3.46 3.01
CA ILE A 55 -2.11 -2.11 2.58
C ILE A 55 -2.19 -2.13 1.07
N PHE A 56 -3.23 -1.53 0.50
CA PHE A 56 -3.46 -1.54 -0.93
C PHE A 56 -3.91 -0.17 -1.45
N LYS A 57 -3.70 0.04 -2.74
CA LYS A 57 -4.23 1.14 -3.56
C LYS A 57 -5.41 0.63 -4.37
N VAL A 58 -6.48 1.41 -4.48
CA VAL A 58 -7.59 1.12 -5.40
C VAL A 58 -7.24 1.60 -6.80
N VAL A 59 -7.36 0.73 -7.79
CA VAL A 59 -6.89 1.00 -9.18
C VAL A 59 -7.98 0.93 -10.23
N SER A 60 -9.23 0.74 -9.81
CA SER A 60 -10.38 0.76 -10.72
C SER A 60 -11.48 1.67 -10.20
N VAL A 61 -12.35 2.09 -11.11
CA VAL A 61 -13.71 2.50 -10.74
C VAL A 61 -14.52 1.29 -10.28
N MET A 62 -15.62 1.53 -9.58
CA MET A 62 -16.51 0.47 -9.15
C MET A 62 -17.18 -0.20 -10.36
N TYR A 63 -17.18 -1.54 -10.41
CA TYR A 63 -17.90 -2.30 -11.43
C TYR A 63 -18.73 -3.43 -10.82
N LEU A 64 -19.62 -4.01 -11.64
CA LEU A 64 -20.42 -5.17 -11.26
C LEU A 64 -19.71 -6.45 -11.66
N SER A 65 -19.53 -7.36 -10.70
CA SER A 65 -18.94 -8.67 -10.98
C SER A 65 -19.84 -9.54 -11.85
N LYS A 66 -19.24 -10.54 -12.51
CA LYS A 66 -19.98 -11.74 -12.93
C LYS A 66 -20.57 -12.45 -11.70
N LYS A 67 -21.68 -13.18 -11.89
CA LYS A 67 -22.26 -14.01 -10.81
C LYS A 67 -21.24 -15.07 -10.39
N GLY A 68 -21.11 -15.31 -9.08
CA GLY A 68 -20.20 -16.34 -8.57
C GLY A 68 -18.72 -15.96 -8.58
N LEU A 69 -18.36 -14.68 -8.73
CA LEU A 69 -16.95 -14.25 -8.66
C LEU A 69 -16.26 -14.81 -7.40
N TRP A 70 -16.91 -14.70 -6.23
CA TRP A 70 -16.52 -15.46 -5.03
C TRP A 70 -17.37 -16.72 -4.91
N ASP A 71 -16.75 -17.91 -4.97
CA ASP A 71 -17.48 -19.18 -4.85
C ASP A 71 -18.15 -19.26 -3.48
N GLY A 72 -19.35 -19.84 -3.44
CA GLY A 72 -20.17 -19.88 -2.24
C GLY A 72 -20.81 -18.53 -1.85
N LYS A 73 -20.54 -17.43 -2.57
CA LYS A 73 -21.23 -16.14 -2.39
C LYS A 73 -22.19 -15.88 -3.55
N ALA A 74 -23.48 -16.07 -3.28
CA ALA A 74 -24.52 -15.93 -4.29
C ALA A 74 -24.63 -14.49 -4.85
N GLY A 75 -24.88 -14.40 -6.16
CA GLY A 75 -25.21 -13.16 -6.85
C GLY A 75 -24.00 -12.34 -7.31
N GLN A 76 -24.27 -11.10 -7.72
CA GLN A 76 -23.27 -10.14 -8.15
C GLN A 76 -22.82 -9.25 -6.99
N HIS A 77 -21.60 -8.73 -7.12
CA HIS A 77 -20.97 -7.85 -6.15
C HIS A 77 -20.61 -6.53 -6.84
N TYR A 78 -20.64 -5.44 -6.07
CA TYR A 78 -19.86 -4.25 -6.41
C TYR A 78 -18.40 -4.55 -6.12
N VAL A 79 -17.51 -4.30 -7.06
CA VAL A 79 -16.10 -4.66 -6.99
C VAL A 79 -15.21 -3.49 -7.35
N TYR A 80 -14.04 -3.44 -6.71
CA TYR A 80 -12.91 -2.63 -7.12
C TYR A 80 -11.68 -3.53 -7.24
N ASP A 81 -10.83 -3.24 -8.22
CA ASP A 81 -9.50 -3.83 -8.31
C ASP A 81 -8.53 -3.05 -7.40
N ILE A 82 -7.59 -3.77 -6.82
CA ILE A 82 -6.61 -3.24 -5.87
C ILE A 82 -5.20 -3.74 -6.19
N GLU A 83 -4.21 -2.89 -5.96
CA GLU A 83 -2.79 -3.20 -6.06
C GLU A 83 -2.13 -3.12 -4.68
N PRO A 84 -1.22 -4.04 -4.35
CA PRO A 84 -0.54 -4.00 -3.06
C PRO A 84 0.41 -2.80 -2.96
N ILE A 85 0.37 -2.14 -1.80
CA ILE A 85 1.44 -1.24 -1.31
C ILE A 85 2.37 -2.02 -0.39
N HIS A 86 1.77 -2.92 0.40
CA HIS A 86 2.48 -3.85 1.25
C HIS A 86 1.57 -5.04 1.53
N VAL A 87 2.07 -6.26 1.30
CA VAL A 87 1.38 -7.48 1.76
C VAL A 87 2.23 -8.14 2.83
N SER A 88 1.58 -8.56 3.93
CA SER A 88 2.27 -9.37 4.94
C SER A 88 2.76 -10.68 4.29
N PRO A 89 3.98 -11.16 4.60
CA PRO A 89 4.50 -12.41 4.05
C PRO A 89 3.48 -13.54 4.21
N MET A 90 3.25 -14.31 3.14
CA MET A 90 2.27 -15.38 3.12
C MET A 90 2.43 -16.30 4.34
N GLY A 91 1.36 -16.46 5.12
CA GLY A 91 1.33 -17.30 6.31
C GLY A 91 1.29 -16.54 7.65
N PHE A 92 1.67 -15.26 7.68
CA PHE A 92 1.75 -14.46 8.92
C PHE A 92 1.01 -13.13 8.81
N PRO A 93 -0.34 -13.13 8.73
CA PRO A 93 -1.10 -11.89 8.81
C PRO A 93 -0.84 -11.18 10.14
N ILE A 94 -0.63 -9.88 10.08
CA ILE A 94 -0.31 -9.06 11.26
C ILE A 94 -1.55 -8.94 12.12
N GLU A 95 -1.44 -9.34 13.40
CA GLU A 95 -2.53 -9.13 14.34
C GLU A 95 -2.59 -7.66 14.76
N ILE A 96 -3.76 -7.04 14.56
CA ILE A 96 -4.02 -5.68 15.06
C ILE A 96 -5.29 -5.67 15.91
N TYR A 97 -5.41 -4.64 16.75
CA TYR A 97 -6.60 -4.37 17.55
C TYR A 97 -7.32 -3.12 17.05
N PRO A 98 -8.38 -3.24 16.23
CA PRO A 98 -9.07 -2.09 15.63
C PRO A 98 -9.55 -1.06 16.66
N LYS A 99 -9.93 -1.50 17.87
CA LYS A 99 -10.32 -0.60 18.97
C LYS A 99 -9.21 0.36 19.41
N LYS A 100 -7.94 -0.07 19.38
CA LYS A 100 -6.75 0.78 19.67
C LYS A 100 -6.69 1.99 18.73
N HIS A 101 -7.22 1.83 17.52
CA HIS A 101 -7.25 2.85 16.46
C HIS A 101 -8.60 3.56 16.36
N GLY A 102 -9.45 3.47 17.39
CA GLY A 102 -10.77 4.12 17.44
C GLY A 102 -11.84 3.44 16.58
N LEU A 103 -11.61 2.21 16.10
CA LEU A 103 -12.60 1.43 15.36
C LEU A 103 -13.42 0.58 16.34
N LEU A 104 -14.43 1.19 16.94
CA LEU A 104 -15.18 0.63 18.09
C LEU A 104 -16.06 -0.58 17.73
N SER A 105 -16.65 -0.60 16.52
CA SER A 105 -17.49 -1.71 16.04
C SER A 105 -17.28 -1.97 14.56
N LEU A 106 -17.01 -3.23 14.23
CA LEU A 106 -16.87 -3.74 12.86
C LEU A 106 -18.09 -4.54 12.41
N HIS A 107 -19.03 -4.82 13.31
CA HIS A 107 -20.14 -5.72 13.05
C HIS A 107 -21.02 -5.17 11.92
N GLY A 108 -21.32 -6.03 10.93
CA GLY A 108 -22.16 -5.69 9.78
C GLY A 108 -21.54 -4.71 8.77
N ARG A 109 -20.29 -4.25 8.97
CA ARG A 109 -19.63 -3.28 8.09
C ARG A 109 -18.72 -3.97 7.08
N THR A 110 -18.68 -3.42 5.86
CA THR A 110 -17.71 -3.85 4.83
C THR A 110 -16.61 -2.79 4.64
N ALA A 111 -16.94 -1.52 4.80
CA ALA A 111 -15.99 -0.42 4.73
C ALA A 111 -16.20 0.56 5.89
N ILE A 112 -15.10 1.08 6.44
CA ILE A 112 -15.09 2.19 7.38
C ILE A 112 -14.14 3.24 6.82
N LYS A 113 -14.59 4.49 6.69
CA LYS A 113 -13.70 5.60 6.32
C LYS A 113 -12.76 5.89 7.49
N LEU A 114 -11.46 5.94 7.21
CA LEU A 114 -10.42 6.31 8.17
C LEU A 114 -10.09 7.79 8.04
N THR A 115 -9.76 8.41 9.16
CA THR A 115 -9.00 9.67 9.14
C THR A 115 -7.56 9.41 8.72
N ARG A 116 -6.87 10.44 8.21
CA ARG A 116 -5.44 10.35 7.87
C ARG A 116 -4.60 9.89 9.07
N ARG A 117 -4.93 10.35 10.29
CA ARG A 117 -4.27 9.93 11.54
C ARG A 117 -4.48 8.45 11.83
N GLN A 118 -5.69 7.92 11.68
CA GLN A 118 -5.95 6.50 11.88
C GLN A 118 -5.20 5.64 10.86
N TYR A 119 -5.23 6.03 9.59
CA TYR A 119 -4.48 5.32 8.56
C TYR A 119 -2.99 5.31 8.85
N LYS A 120 -2.40 6.47 9.18
CA LYS A 120 -0.99 6.58 9.58
C LYS A 120 -0.65 5.66 10.76
N ASN A 121 -1.44 5.66 11.83
CA ASN A 121 -1.17 4.83 13.00
C ASN A 121 -1.25 3.33 12.69
N ILE A 122 -2.25 2.90 11.91
CA ILE A 122 -2.40 1.50 11.51
C ILE A 122 -1.26 1.10 10.55
N LYS A 123 -0.90 1.96 9.58
CA LYS A 123 0.23 1.78 8.66
C LYS A 123 1.54 1.60 9.43
N SER A 124 1.81 2.45 10.43
CA SER A 124 3.02 2.33 11.24
C SER A 124 3.06 1.02 12.03
N GLU A 125 1.91 0.55 12.54
CA GLU A 125 1.81 -0.76 13.22
C GLU A 125 2.04 -1.93 12.25
N ILE A 126 1.53 -1.85 11.02
CA ILE A 126 1.70 -2.86 9.97
C ILE A 126 3.15 -2.92 9.48
N LEU A 127 3.73 -1.77 9.11
CA LEU A 127 5.09 -1.73 8.58
C LEU A 127 6.14 -1.82 9.69
N GLY A 128 5.78 -1.57 10.95
CA GLY A 128 6.71 -1.50 12.07
C GLY A 128 7.67 -0.30 11.97
N ILE A 129 7.29 0.74 11.24
CA ILE A 129 8.08 1.97 11.07
C ILE A 129 7.15 3.18 10.89
N ASP A 130 7.48 4.26 11.58
CA ASP A 130 6.82 5.56 11.39
C ASP A 130 7.24 6.22 10.07
N ASP A 131 6.73 7.43 9.82
CA ASP A 131 7.20 8.23 8.69
C ASP A 131 8.71 8.52 8.86
N PRO A 132 9.55 8.21 7.85
CA PRO A 132 10.97 8.47 7.89
C PRO A 132 11.30 9.94 8.21
N LYS A 133 12.38 10.12 8.96
CA LYS A 133 12.99 11.44 9.27
C LYS A 133 14.49 11.47 9.01
N SER A 134 14.99 10.43 8.34
CA SER A 134 16.38 10.24 7.97
C SER A 134 16.45 9.29 6.79
N GLU A 135 17.57 9.33 6.08
CA GLU A 135 17.90 8.41 4.98
C GLU A 135 17.81 6.94 5.40
N SER A 136 18.36 6.57 6.56
CA SER A 136 18.24 5.19 7.07
C SER A 136 16.78 4.76 7.31
N GLY A 137 15.90 5.71 7.65
CA GLY A 137 14.46 5.47 7.73
C GLY A 137 13.84 5.18 6.36
N VAL A 138 14.30 5.89 5.31
CA VAL A 138 13.90 5.67 3.91
C VAL A 138 14.36 4.30 3.44
N VAL A 139 15.62 3.93 3.69
CA VAL A 139 16.19 2.60 3.40
C VAL A 139 15.34 1.50 4.05
N SER A 140 15.03 1.64 5.34
CA SER A 140 14.25 0.66 6.10
C SER A 140 12.82 0.52 5.58
N LEU A 141 12.18 1.63 5.22
CA LEU A 141 10.85 1.64 4.63
C LEU A 141 10.84 1.01 3.23
N PHE A 142 11.76 1.44 2.35
CA PHE A 142 11.91 0.87 1.01
C PHE A 142 12.11 -0.65 1.07
N SER A 143 12.97 -1.12 1.98
CA SER A 143 13.22 -2.56 2.18
C SER A 143 11.97 -3.37 2.56
N LYS A 144 10.87 -2.72 2.99
CA LYS A 144 9.59 -3.38 3.31
C LYS A 144 8.59 -3.39 2.15
N VAL A 145 8.80 -2.55 1.15
CA VAL A 145 7.86 -2.34 0.02
C VAL A 145 8.53 -2.42 -1.35
N HIS A 146 9.81 -2.78 -1.40
CA HIS A 146 10.61 -2.77 -2.63
C HIS A 146 10.01 -3.65 -3.73
N ARG A 147 9.39 -4.78 -3.36
CA ARG A 147 8.75 -5.69 -4.31
C ARG A 147 7.53 -5.05 -4.95
N GLU A 148 6.68 -4.43 -4.16
CA GLU A 148 5.51 -3.68 -4.63
C GLU A 148 5.88 -2.44 -5.44
N LEU A 149 7.11 -1.95 -5.32
CA LEU A 149 7.69 -0.88 -6.13
C LEU A 149 8.36 -1.39 -7.42
N GLY A 150 8.28 -2.68 -7.73
CA GLY A 150 8.84 -3.27 -8.95
C GLY A 150 10.32 -3.65 -8.86
N PHE A 151 10.86 -3.81 -7.64
CA PHE A 151 12.23 -4.26 -7.39
C PHE A 151 12.21 -5.62 -6.68
N PRO A 152 11.99 -6.76 -7.37
CA PRO A 152 11.89 -8.07 -6.73
C PRO A 152 13.10 -8.48 -5.88
N ILE A 153 14.31 -8.02 -6.21
CA ILE A 153 15.56 -8.40 -5.53
C ILE A 153 16.37 -7.17 -5.16
N LEU A 154 16.82 -7.08 -3.91
CA LEU A 154 17.85 -6.14 -3.46
C LEU A 154 19.18 -6.88 -3.40
N LYS A 155 20.14 -6.56 -4.28
CA LYS A 155 21.44 -7.25 -4.36
C LYS A 155 22.41 -6.78 -3.27
N VAL A 156 22.43 -5.47 -3.02
CA VAL A 156 23.26 -4.88 -1.97
C VAL A 156 22.60 -3.62 -1.45
N ILE A 157 22.70 -3.42 -0.14
CA ILE A 157 22.47 -2.13 0.54
C ILE A 157 23.77 -1.84 1.31
N ARG A 158 24.28 -0.62 1.20
CA ARG A 158 25.60 -0.24 1.74
C ARG A 158 25.65 1.25 2.07
N ASN A 159 26.61 1.63 2.90
CA ASN A 159 26.87 3.02 3.25
C ASN A 159 27.94 3.63 2.31
N ARG A 160 27.65 3.65 1.01
CA ARG A 160 28.48 4.29 -0.03
C ARG A 160 27.69 4.46 -1.32
N PHE A 161 27.91 5.57 -2.01
CA PHE A 161 27.28 5.86 -3.30
C PHE A 161 27.59 4.80 -4.39
N PRO A 162 26.58 4.34 -5.15
CA PRO A 162 25.15 4.36 -4.82
C PRO A 162 24.83 3.41 -3.66
N ASP A 163 23.89 3.81 -2.80
CA ASP A 163 23.50 3.08 -1.58
C ASP A 163 22.95 1.68 -1.83
N CYS A 164 22.26 1.48 -2.95
CA CYS A 164 21.60 0.22 -3.27
C CYS A 164 21.79 -0.19 -4.74
N ILE A 165 21.94 -1.50 -4.95
CA ILE A 165 21.77 -2.11 -6.27
C ILE A 165 20.61 -3.09 -6.17
N ALA A 166 19.57 -2.85 -6.95
CA ALA A 166 18.38 -3.69 -7.03
C ALA A 166 18.23 -4.31 -8.42
N ILE A 167 17.45 -5.38 -8.54
CA ILE A 167 16.96 -5.91 -9.81
C ILE A 167 15.50 -5.51 -9.95
N ASN A 168 15.14 -4.87 -11.06
CA ASN A 168 13.75 -4.55 -11.39
C ASN A 168 13.01 -5.75 -12.01
N GLU A 169 11.71 -5.61 -12.26
CA GLU A 169 10.89 -6.68 -12.88
C GLU A 169 11.36 -7.10 -14.28
N GLU A 170 12.09 -6.24 -15.00
CA GLU A 170 12.70 -6.57 -16.30
C GLU A 170 14.02 -7.35 -16.17
N GLY A 171 14.49 -7.63 -14.96
CA GLY A 171 15.76 -8.30 -14.71
C GLY A 171 16.99 -7.40 -14.82
N LYS A 172 16.81 -6.07 -14.90
CA LYS A 172 17.90 -5.09 -15.02
C LYS A 172 18.36 -4.60 -13.66
N GLU A 173 19.67 -4.38 -13.54
CA GLU A 173 20.23 -3.69 -12.38
C GLU A 173 19.84 -2.22 -12.38
N VAL A 174 19.41 -1.73 -11.22
CA VAL A 174 19.09 -0.33 -10.97
C VAL A 174 19.92 0.13 -9.76
N ARG A 175 20.73 1.16 -9.96
CA ARG A 175 21.51 1.83 -8.91
C ARG A 175 20.63 2.88 -8.25
N ILE A 176 20.41 2.72 -6.95
CA ILE A 176 19.49 3.55 -6.18
C ILE A 176 20.31 4.34 -5.16
N GLU A 177 20.03 5.64 -5.09
CA GLU A 177 20.43 6.50 -3.98
C GLU A 177 19.22 6.80 -3.09
N PHE A 178 19.40 6.75 -1.78
CA PHE A 178 18.34 7.09 -0.84
C PHE A 178 18.52 8.51 -0.34
N GLU A 179 17.40 9.22 -0.18
CA GLU A 179 17.41 10.57 0.35
C GLU A 179 16.24 10.79 1.29
N GLU A 180 16.39 11.61 2.34
CA GLU A 180 15.25 11.99 3.16
C GLU A 180 14.29 12.90 2.35
N PRO A 181 14.70 14.09 1.90
CA PRO A 181 14.09 14.78 0.77
C PRO A 181 14.98 14.70 -0.48
N SER A 182 14.40 14.62 -1.68
CA SER A 182 15.17 14.48 -2.93
C SER A 182 16.24 15.57 -3.15
N GLY A 183 16.01 16.77 -2.64
CA GLY A 183 16.92 17.91 -2.71
C GLY A 183 18.19 17.81 -1.85
N LYS A 184 18.37 16.75 -1.05
CA LYS A 184 19.64 16.46 -0.36
C LYS A 184 20.66 15.72 -1.24
N PHE A 185 20.24 15.28 -2.42
CA PHE A 185 21.12 14.61 -3.38
C PHE A 185 22.33 15.47 -3.76
N ASP A 186 23.52 15.00 -3.41
CA ASP A 186 24.82 15.67 -3.64
C ASP A 186 25.87 14.72 -4.23
N HIS A 187 25.49 14.04 -5.32
CA HIS A 187 26.36 13.09 -6.03
C HIS A 187 26.31 13.31 -7.55
N ASP A 188 27.26 12.74 -8.28
CA ASP A 188 27.22 12.75 -9.75
C ASP A 188 25.98 11.98 -10.23
N PRO A 189 25.01 12.63 -10.92
CA PRO A 189 23.80 11.98 -11.43
C PRO A 189 24.05 10.76 -12.31
N LYS A 190 25.24 10.64 -12.93
CA LYS A 190 25.59 9.47 -13.76
C LYS A 190 25.86 8.21 -12.94
N GLY A 191 26.09 8.36 -11.63
CA GLY A 191 26.45 7.28 -10.72
C GLY A 191 25.27 6.44 -10.21
N CYS A 192 24.04 6.94 -10.33
CA CYS A 192 22.82 6.21 -10.00
C CYS A 192 21.77 6.32 -11.13
N ASP A 193 20.73 5.50 -11.07
CA ASP A 193 19.64 5.45 -12.06
C ASP A 193 18.31 5.95 -11.46
N LEU A 194 18.22 5.99 -10.13
CA LEU A 194 17.02 6.33 -9.39
C LEU A 194 17.38 6.97 -8.04
N ILE A 195 16.66 8.02 -7.66
CA ILE A 195 16.60 8.52 -6.28
C ILE A 195 15.31 7.97 -5.65
N VAL A 196 15.42 7.29 -4.52
CA VAL A 196 14.27 6.92 -3.70
C VAL A 196 14.26 7.83 -2.47
N CYS A 197 13.21 8.62 -2.32
CA CYS A 197 13.11 9.58 -1.21
C CYS A 197 11.84 9.44 -0.39
N TRP A 198 11.83 10.03 0.82
CA TRP A 198 10.58 10.19 1.55
C TRP A 198 9.70 11.27 0.93
N GLU A 199 10.26 12.45 0.62
CA GLU A 199 9.55 13.58 0.05
C GLU A 199 10.27 14.11 -1.20
N ASP A 200 9.55 14.30 -2.30
CA ASP A 200 10.11 14.93 -3.49
C ASP A 200 9.91 16.46 -3.45
N ASN A 201 10.99 17.19 -3.21
CA ASN A 201 11.02 18.65 -3.24
C ASN A 201 11.79 19.23 -4.43
N LEU A 202 12.29 18.38 -5.34
CA LEU A 202 12.90 18.79 -6.62
C LEU A 202 11.91 18.72 -7.77
N GLY A 203 11.01 17.72 -7.77
CA GLY A 203 10.05 17.50 -8.86
C GLY A 203 10.74 17.42 -10.22
N ALA A 204 10.26 18.20 -11.19
CA ALA A 204 10.81 18.22 -12.55
C ALA A 204 12.27 18.72 -12.64
N LEU A 205 12.82 19.32 -11.58
CA LEU A 205 14.22 19.78 -11.54
C LEU A 205 15.19 18.67 -11.13
N ALA A 206 14.71 17.50 -10.74
CA ALA A 206 15.57 16.41 -10.32
C ALA A 206 16.47 15.93 -11.47
N PRO A 207 17.79 15.78 -11.24
CA PRO A 207 18.74 15.37 -12.28
C PRO A 207 18.65 13.87 -12.60
N VAL A 208 18.02 13.09 -11.73
CA VAL A 208 17.78 11.65 -11.84
C VAL A 208 16.29 11.40 -11.57
N LYS A 209 15.74 10.31 -12.12
CA LYS A 209 14.35 9.90 -11.82
C LYS A 209 14.13 9.76 -10.32
N VAL A 210 13.03 10.31 -9.80
CA VAL A 210 12.67 10.24 -8.38
C VAL A 210 11.50 9.28 -8.17
N LEU A 211 11.58 8.49 -7.10
CA LEU A 211 10.49 7.67 -6.57
C LEU A 211 10.20 8.13 -5.14
N GLU A 212 9.05 8.77 -4.95
CA GLU A 212 8.60 9.27 -3.63
C GLU A 212 7.81 8.19 -2.86
N LEU A 213 8.33 7.76 -1.70
CA LEU A 213 7.67 6.77 -0.85
C LEU A 213 6.42 7.31 -0.15
N ARG A 214 6.39 8.60 0.19
CA ARG A 214 5.23 9.22 0.86
C ARG A 214 4.02 9.23 -0.07
N GLU A 215 4.17 9.62 -1.32
CA GLU A 215 3.11 9.51 -2.33
C GLU A 215 2.67 8.06 -2.52
N PHE A 216 3.61 7.13 -2.69
CA PHE A 216 3.29 5.70 -2.84
C PHE A 216 2.38 5.21 -1.71
N ILE A 217 2.73 5.50 -0.45
CA ILE A 217 2.00 5.04 0.74
C ILE A 217 0.69 5.79 0.99
N TYR A 218 0.66 7.12 0.78
CA TYR A 218 -0.46 7.96 1.21
C TYR A 218 -1.34 8.50 0.08
N GLY A 219 -0.86 8.51 -1.16
CA GLY A 219 -1.48 9.19 -2.30
C GLY A 219 -1.44 10.72 -2.16
N HIS A 220 -1.92 11.40 -3.21
CA HIS A 220 -2.07 12.87 -3.25
C HIS A 220 -3.25 13.38 -2.40
#